data_AF-A0A5N6N872-F1
#
_entry.id   AF-A0A5N6N872-F1
#
_cell.length_a   1.000
_cell.length_b   1.000
_cell.length_c   1.000
_cell.angle_alpha   90.00
_cell.angle_beta   90.00
_cell.angle_gamma   90.00
#
_symmetry.space_group_name_H-M   'P 1'
#
loop_
_entity.id
_entity.type
_entity.pdbx_description
1 polymer ?
#
loop_
_entity_poly.entity_id
_entity_poly.type
_entity_poly.pdbx_seq_one_letter_code
_entity_poly.pdbx_strand_id
1 'polypeptide(L)'
;MVSASTTTNIQPILPVVKGEGYEFWSIRVKTVLRSQDLWDPVSKGFSEEGNDAEVRENQKKDARALALIQQSVHDSIFSRIPASSTAKHAWDVLQTEYQGDSKVKTVKLQGLRREFETLQMKDNELIAYYLSNVISIDPRSTSTQLNDSKS
;
A
#
# COMPACT_ATOMS: atom_id res chain seq x y z
N MET A 1 22.67 -15.95 -41.70
CA MET A 1 21.25 -15.74 -41.37
C MET A 1 21.17 -15.39 -39.90
N VAL A 2 20.75 -14.18 -39.55
CA VAL A 2 20.62 -13.71 -38.17
C VAL A 2 19.31 -14.24 -37.58
N SER A 3 19.40 -15.10 -36.57
CA SER A 3 18.23 -15.60 -35.84
C SER A 3 17.62 -14.44 -35.04
N ALA A 4 16.37 -14.10 -35.34
CA ALA A 4 15.59 -13.15 -34.55
C ALA A 4 15.23 -13.81 -33.22
N SER A 5 15.85 -13.38 -32.12
CA SER A 5 15.41 -13.75 -30.78
C SER A 5 14.05 -13.12 -30.54
N THR A 6 13.00 -13.93 -30.62
CA THR A 6 11.65 -13.53 -30.20
C THR A 6 11.69 -13.32 -28.69
N THR A 7 11.86 -12.08 -28.25
CA THR A 7 11.70 -11.72 -26.84
C THR A 7 10.22 -11.92 -26.49
N THR A 8 9.88 -13.09 -25.96
CA THR A 8 8.55 -13.39 -25.45
C THR A 8 8.26 -12.40 -24.32
N ASN A 9 7.44 -11.39 -24.61
CA ASN A 9 6.97 -10.41 -23.65
C ASN A 9 5.91 -11.09 -22.76
N ILE A 10 6.36 -11.85 -21.76
CA ILE A 10 5.48 -12.52 -20.80
C ILE A 10 4.89 -11.43 -19.90
N GLN A 11 3.66 -11.00 -20.21
CA GLN A 11 2.89 -10.13 -19.34
C GLN A 11 2.60 -10.88 -18.03
N PRO A 12 2.93 -10.31 -16.85
CA PRO A 12 2.63 -10.95 -15.58
C PRO A 12 1.12 -11.08 -15.43
N ILE A 13 0.63 -12.29 -15.14
CA ILE A 13 -0.77 -12.49 -14.78
C ILE A 13 -0.98 -11.85 -13.41
N LEU A 14 -1.52 -10.63 -13.40
CA LEU A 14 -1.89 -9.94 -12.17
C LEU A 14 -3.27 -10.45 -11.71
N PRO A 15 -3.41 -10.89 -10.46
CA PRO A 15 -4.71 -11.29 -9.93
C PRO A 15 -5.64 -10.07 -9.92
N VAL A 16 -6.76 -10.18 -10.64
CA VAL A 16 -7.78 -9.11 -10.75
C VAL A 16 -8.52 -9.00 -9.42
N VAL A 17 -8.51 -7.80 -8.84
CA VAL A 17 -9.19 -7.55 -7.55
C VAL A 17 -10.49 -6.78 -7.76
N LYS A 18 -11.54 -7.23 -7.06
CA LYS A 18 -12.93 -6.72 -7.16
C LYS A 18 -13.31 -5.72 -6.07
N GLY A 19 -12.37 -5.34 -5.21
CA GLY A 19 -12.52 -4.33 -4.15
C GLY A 19 -12.13 -4.83 -2.76
N GLU A 20 -12.33 -6.11 -2.47
CA GLU A 20 -11.84 -6.75 -1.24
C GLU A 20 -10.38 -7.22 -1.41
N GLY A 21 -9.56 -7.06 -0.37
CA GLY A 21 -8.16 -7.47 -0.42
C GLY A 21 -7.21 -6.47 -1.09
N TYR A 22 -7.56 -5.18 -1.10
CA TYR A 22 -6.69 -4.09 -1.60
C TYR A 22 -5.26 -4.15 -1.02
N GLU A 23 -5.12 -4.51 0.26
CA GLU A 23 -3.81 -4.65 0.90
C GLU A 23 -2.94 -5.70 0.18
N PHE A 24 -3.48 -6.90 -0.04
CA PHE A 24 -2.79 -7.96 -0.77
C PHE A 24 -2.57 -7.60 -2.25
N TRP A 25 -3.55 -6.95 -2.88
CA TRP A 25 -3.43 -6.43 -4.24
C TRP A 25 -2.24 -5.47 -4.36
N SER A 26 -2.18 -4.47 -3.47
CA SER A 26 -1.17 -3.42 -3.51
C SER A 26 0.24 -3.99 -3.32
N ILE A 27 0.40 -5.01 -2.45
CA ILE A 27 1.68 -5.72 -2.26
C ILE A 27 2.09 -6.45 -3.54
N ARG A 28 1.16 -7.17 -4.19
CA ARG A 28 1.43 -7.95 -5.41
C ARG A 28 1.77 -7.03 -6.59
N VAL A 29 0.96 -6.01 -6.84
CA VAL A 29 1.19 -5.05 -7.93
C VAL A 29 2.50 -4.30 -7.73
N LYS A 30 2.78 -3.84 -6.50
CA LYS A 30 4.07 -3.20 -6.16
C LYS A 30 5.26 -4.12 -6.39
N THR A 31 5.14 -5.41 -6.06
CA THR A 31 6.18 -6.41 -6.31
C THR A 31 6.44 -6.57 -7.81
N VAL A 32 5.39 -6.67 -8.63
CA VAL A 32 5.53 -6.78 -10.09
C VAL A 32 6.14 -5.53 -10.70
N LEU A 33 5.67 -4.34 -10.32
CA LEU A 33 6.23 -3.07 -10.80
C LEU A 33 7.72 -2.92 -10.44
N ARG A 34 8.13 -3.32 -9.23
CA ARG A 34 9.54 -3.31 -8.82
C ARG A 34 10.38 -4.30 -9.62
N SER A 35 9.86 -5.49 -9.92
CA SER A 35 10.58 -6.49 -10.73
C SER A 35 10.85 -6.04 -12.17
N GLN A 36 10.10 -5.06 -12.66
CA GLN A 36 10.20 -4.52 -14.02
C GLN A 36 10.81 -3.12 -14.10
N ASP A 37 11.33 -2.59 -12.98
CA ASP A 37 11.84 -1.21 -12.90
C ASP A 37 10.79 -0.13 -13.25
N LEU A 38 9.52 -0.37 -12.86
CA LEU A 38 8.36 0.50 -13.14
C LEU A 38 7.80 1.18 -11.88
N TRP A 39 8.36 0.92 -10.70
CA TRP A 39 7.85 1.50 -9.45
C TRP A 39 8.17 2.98 -9.26
N ASP A 40 9.30 3.44 -9.79
CA ASP A 40 9.73 4.83 -9.66
C ASP A 40 8.74 5.83 -10.29
N PRO A 41 8.28 5.66 -11.54
CA PRO A 41 7.26 6.56 -12.12
C PRO A 41 5.92 6.50 -11.38
N VAL A 42 5.57 5.37 -10.76
CA VAL A 42 4.33 5.23 -9.95
C VAL A 42 4.44 6.00 -8.64
N SER A 43 5.59 5.96 -7.97
CA SER A 43 5.76 6.60 -6.66
C SER A 43 6.09 8.09 -6.75
N LYS A 44 7.03 8.45 -7.63
CA LYS A 44 7.53 9.83 -7.75
C LYS A 44 6.74 10.62 -8.80
N GLY A 45 6.20 9.94 -9.79
CA GLY A 45 5.77 10.53 -11.06
C GLY A 45 6.87 10.35 -12.09
N PHE A 46 6.54 10.48 -13.37
CA PHE A 46 7.55 10.52 -14.41
C PHE A 46 8.03 11.97 -14.62
N SER A 47 9.29 12.12 -15.03
CA SER A 47 9.88 13.42 -15.35
C SER A 47 9.74 13.71 -16.85
N GLU A 48 9.33 14.94 -17.18
CA GLU A 48 9.40 15.51 -18.52
C GLU A 48 10.71 16.28 -18.76
N GLU A 49 11.56 16.37 -17.74
CA GLU A 49 12.87 16.99 -17.83
C GLU A 49 13.90 15.97 -18.32
N GLY A 50 14.80 16.41 -19.21
CA GLY A 50 15.84 15.58 -19.80
C GLY A 50 15.96 15.80 -21.31
N ASN A 51 16.75 14.96 -21.97
CA ASN A 51 16.78 14.92 -23.43
C ASN A 51 15.56 14.16 -24.00
N ASP A 52 15.25 14.37 -25.28
CA ASP A 52 14.09 13.73 -25.95
C ASP A 52 14.08 12.19 -25.87
N ALA A 53 15.23 11.54 -25.74
CA ALA A 53 15.29 10.09 -25.61
C ALA A 53 14.86 9.64 -24.20
N GLU A 54 15.35 10.34 -23.18
CA GLU A 54 15.04 10.10 -21.76
C GLU A 54 13.56 10.37 -21.44
N VAL A 55 13.02 11.48 -21.93
CA VAL A 55 11.59 11.81 -21.75
C VAL A 55 10.70 10.74 -22.39
N ARG A 56 11.04 10.29 -23.60
CA ARG A 56 10.31 9.21 -24.28
C ARG A 56 10.43 7.87 -23.55
N GLU A 57 11.56 7.58 -22.94
CA GLU A 57 11.73 6.38 -22.12
C GLU A 57 10.86 6.45 -20.86
N ASN A 58 10.88 7.58 -20.15
CA ASN A 58 10.07 7.82 -18.96
C ASN A 58 8.57 7.71 -19.26
N GLN A 59 8.11 8.30 -20.36
CA GLN A 59 6.71 8.17 -20.82
C GLN A 59 6.34 6.72 -21.13
N LYS A 60 7.24 5.94 -21.73
CA LYS A 60 7.02 4.50 -21.97
C LYS A 60 6.94 3.71 -20.66
N LYS A 61 7.78 4.02 -19.68
CA LYS A 61 7.73 3.38 -18.35
C LYS A 61 6.42 3.72 -17.63
N ASP A 62 6.00 4.99 -17.64
CA ASP A 62 4.71 5.40 -17.06
C ASP A 62 3.53 4.68 -17.74
N ALA A 63 3.46 4.70 -19.08
CA ALA A 63 2.39 4.02 -19.82
C ALA A 63 2.33 2.51 -19.54
N ARG A 64 3.49 1.85 -19.43
CA ARG A 64 3.55 0.41 -19.06
C ARG A 64 3.08 0.18 -17.62
N ALA A 65 3.50 1.02 -16.68
CA ALA A 65 3.08 0.91 -15.29
C ALA A 65 1.57 1.13 -15.15
N LEU A 66 1.01 2.12 -15.84
CA LEU A 66 -0.42 2.40 -15.90
C LEU A 66 -1.19 1.19 -16.45
N ALA A 67 -0.73 0.62 -17.56
CA ALA A 67 -1.35 -0.55 -18.16
C ALA A 67 -1.40 -1.75 -17.19
N LEU A 68 -0.33 -2.00 -16.43
CA LEU A 68 -0.30 -3.07 -15.42
C LEU A 68 -1.29 -2.81 -14.28
N ILE A 69 -1.37 -1.56 -13.80
CA ILE A 69 -2.33 -1.17 -12.76
C ILE A 69 -3.75 -1.39 -13.26
N GLN A 70 -4.07 -0.91 -14.47
CA GLN A 70 -5.40 -1.05 -15.07
C GLN A 70 -5.80 -2.51 -15.33
N GLN A 71 -4.87 -3.36 -15.80
CA GLN A 71 -5.12 -4.79 -16.00
C GLN A 71 -5.33 -5.56 -14.69
N SER A 72 -4.81 -5.04 -13.57
CA SER A 72 -4.89 -5.70 -12.26
C SER A 72 -6.16 -5.39 -11.48
N VAL A 73 -7.02 -4.51 -12.00
CA VAL A 73 -8.26 -4.09 -11.33
C VAL A 73 -9.49 -4.52 -12.12
N HIS A 74 -10.58 -4.81 -11.43
CA HIS A 74 -11.85 -5.12 -12.07
C HIS A 74 -12.47 -3.86 -12.72
N ASP A 75 -13.31 -4.04 -13.75
CA ASP A 75 -13.95 -2.94 -14.50
C ASP A 75 -14.67 -1.91 -13.60
N SER A 76 -15.28 -2.37 -12.51
CA SER A 76 -15.95 -1.53 -11.52
C SER A 76 -15.01 -0.57 -10.78
N ILE A 77 -13.73 -0.93 -10.67
CA ILE A 77 -12.67 -0.11 -10.10
C ILE A 77 -12.02 0.72 -11.20
N PHE A 78 -11.81 0.12 -12.39
CA PHE A 78 -11.26 0.80 -13.55
C PHE A 78 -12.06 2.06 -13.92
N SER A 79 -13.40 2.02 -13.81
CA SER A 79 -14.25 3.19 -14.07
C SER A 79 -14.00 4.38 -13.14
N ARG A 80 -13.24 4.20 -12.04
CA ARG A 80 -12.83 5.28 -11.12
C ARG A 80 -11.51 5.93 -11.54
N ILE A 81 -10.73 5.29 -12.41
CA ILE A 81 -9.45 5.81 -12.90
C ILE A 81 -9.76 6.72 -14.12
N PRO A 82 -9.39 8.02 -14.10
CA PRO A 82 -9.58 8.90 -15.24
C PRO A 82 -8.87 8.42 -16.51
N ALA A 83 -9.42 8.74 -17.69
CA ALA A 83 -8.84 8.31 -18.97
C ALA A 83 -7.44 8.91 -19.24
N SER A 84 -7.15 10.09 -18.71
CA SER A 84 -5.87 10.80 -18.88
C SER A 84 -4.93 10.65 -17.68
N SER A 85 -5.08 9.58 -16.89
CA SER A 85 -4.26 9.35 -15.69
C SER A 85 -2.83 8.98 -16.04
N THR A 86 -1.89 9.40 -15.21
CA THR A 86 -0.55 8.81 -15.13
C THR A 86 -0.58 7.57 -14.25
N ALA A 87 0.47 6.74 -14.28
CA ALA A 87 0.54 5.57 -13.41
C ALA A 87 0.50 5.95 -11.92
N LYS A 88 1.14 7.08 -11.57
CA LYS A 88 1.06 7.68 -10.23
C LYS A 88 -0.36 8.10 -9.87
N HIS A 89 -1.03 8.84 -10.75
CA HIS A 89 -2.38 9.31 -10.47
C HIS A 89 -3.36 8.15 -10.28
N ALA A 90 -3.28 7.12 -11.13
CA ALA A 90 -4.08 5.91 -10.98
C ALA A 90 -3.81 5.22 -9.63
N TRP A 91 -2.54 5.10 -9.23
CA TRP A 91 -2.16 4.52 -7.95
C TRP A 91 -2.69 5.32 -6.75
N ASP A 92 -2.58 6.64 -6.78
CA ASP A 92 -3.04 7.53 -5.71
C ASP A 92 -4.57 7.51 -5.55
N VAL A 93 -5.31 7.47 -6.66
CA VAL A 93 -6.78 7.30 -6.66
C VAL A 93 -7.17 5.99 -5.97
N LEU A 94 -6.54 4.88 -6.37
CA LEU A 94 -6.80 3.56 -5.78
C LEU A 94 -6.43 3.52 -4.30
N GLN A 95 -5.29 4.12 -3.91
CA GLN A 95 -4.89 4.19 -2.51
C GLN A 95 -5.87 5.00 -1.68
N THR A 96 -6.34 6.13 -2.19
CA THR A 96 -7.30 6.99 -1.50
C THR A 96 -8.65 6.30 -1.33
N GLU A 97 -9.13 5.58 -2.35
CA GLU A 97 -10.41 4.86 -2.30
C GLU A 97 -10.43 3.77 -1.22
N TYR A 98 -9.39 2.93 -1.16
CA TYR A 98 -9.39 1.74 -0.31
C TYR A 98 -8.66 1.91 1.02
N GLN A 99 -7.72 2.84 1.12
CA GLN A 99 -7.01 3.13 2.36
C GLN A 99 -7.42 4.49 2.95
N GLY A 100 -8.23 5.31 2.30
CA GLY A 100 -8.37 6.71 2.69
C GLY A 100 -7.06 7.48 2.48
N ASP A 101 -7.05 8.77 2.78
CA ASP A 101 -5.84 9.57 2.68
C ASP A 101 -4.77 9.06 3.68
N SER A 102 -3.64 8.62 3.15
CA SER A 102 -2.49 8.14 3.93
C SER A 102 -1.99 9.14 4.98
N LYS A 103 -2.15 10.45 4.71
CA LYS A 103 -1.84 11.52 5.67
C LYS A 103 -2.82 11.49 6.85
N VAL A 104 -4.11 11.29 6.60
CA VAL A 104 -5.14 11.18 7.64
C VAL A 104 -4.89 9.96 8.54
N LYS A 105 -4.48 8.83 7.96
CA LYS A 105 -4.08 7.65 8.73
C LYS A 105 -2.85 7.89 9.60
N THR A 106 -1.84 8.56 9.05
CA THR A 106 -0.60 8.89 9.78
C THR A 106 -0.88 9.84 10.94
N VAL A 107 -1.69 10.88 10.72
CA VAL A 107 -2.10 11.82 11.78
C VAL A 107 -2.87 11.11 12.89
N LYS A 108 -3.79 10.20 12.53
CA LYS A 108 -4.51 9.38 13.53
C LYS A 108 -3.57 8.48 14.34
N LEU A 109 -2.62 7.82 13.69
CA LEU A 109 -1.63 6.98 14.38
C LEU A 109 -0.72 7.80 15.31
N GLN A 110 -0.28 8.98 14.88
CA GLN A 110 0.49 9.88 15.72
C GLN A 110 -0.34 10.40 16.91
N GLY A 111 -1.63 10.67 16.70
CA GLY A 111 -2.58 11.01 17.76
C GLY A 111 -2.68 9.90 18.81
N LEU A 112 -2.94 8.66 18.38
CA LEU A 112 -3.01 7.49 19.26
C LEU A 112 -1.69 7.23 20.00
N ARG A 113 -0.56 7.38 19.32
CA ARG A 113 0.77 7.25 19.95
C ARG A 113 0.99 8.33 21.01
N ARG A 114 0.60 9.58 20.73
CA ARG A 114 0.68 10.68 21.70
C ARG A 114 -0.24 10.44 22.89
N GLU A 115 -1.46 9.97 22.66
CA GLU A 115 -2.41 9.59 23.73
C GLU A 115 -1.82 8.47 24.59
N PHE A 116 -1.18 7.47 23.99
CA PHE A 116 -0.48 6.40 24.70
C PHE A 116 0.74 6.89 25.50
N GLU A 117 1.59 7.75 24.90
CA GLU A 117 2.75 8.34 25.59
C GLU A 117 2.33 9.28 26.73
N THR A 118 1.16 9.91 26.61
CA THR A 118 0.56 10.77 27.64
C THR A 118 -0.27 9.95 28.64
N LEU A 119 -0.47 8.65 28.41
CA LEU A 119 -1.15 7.74 29.31
C LEU A 119 -0.21 7.41 30.49
N GLN A 120 -0.08 8.38 31.40
CA GLN A 120 0.60 8.17 32.67
C GLN A 120 -0.43 7.87 33.75
N MET A 121 -0.18 6.79 34.49
CA MET A 121 -0.96 6.43 35.66
C MET A 121 -0.81 7.54 36.70
N LYS A 122 -1.92 8.07 37.21
CA LYS A 122 -1.87 9.13 38.23
C LYS A 122 -1.44 8.53 39.57
N ASP A 123 -0.74 9.31 40.40
CA ASP A 123 -0.17 8.84 41.69
C ASP A 123 -1.20 8.24 42.67
N ASN A 124 -2.50 8.49 42.47
CA ASN A 124 -3.62 7.97 43.26
C ASN A 124 -4.55 7.03 42.47
N GLU A 125 -4.16 6.55 41.30
CA GLU A 125 -4.95 5.59 40.54
C GLU A 125 -4.71 4.18 41.08
N LEU A 126 -5.78 3.48 41.47
CA LEU A 126 -5.66 2.09 41.90
C LEU A 126 -5.19 1.24 40.72
N ILE A 127 -4.22 0.35 40.95
CA ILE A 127 -3.66 -0.56 39.94
C ILE A 127 -4.77 -1.30 39.17
N ALA A 128 -5.86 -1.67 39.85
CA ALA A 128 -7.02 -2.32 39.24
C ALA A 128 -7.72 -1.46 38.16
N TYR A 129 -7.77 -0.13 38.35
CA TYR A 129 -8.40 0.79 37.41
C TYR A 129 -7.53 1.03 36.17
N TYR A 130 -6.22 1.17 36.37
CA TYR A 130 -5.25 1.24 35.27
C TYR A 130 -5.26 -0.04 34.42
N LEU A 131 -5.28 -1.22 35.05
CA LEU A 131 -5.37 -2.50 34.34
C LEU A 131 -6.69 -2.63 33.55
N SER A 132 -7.81 -2.14 34.09
CA SER A 132 -9.09 -2.12 33.36
C SER A 132 -9.03 -1.25 32.10
N ASN A 133 -8.34 -0.11 32.16
CA ASN A 133 -8.14 0.77 31.00
C ASN A 133 -7.20 0.13 29.96
N VAL A 134 -6.13 -0.51 30.40
CA VAL A 134 -5.18 -1.22 29.51
C VAL A 134 -5.83 -2.43 28.83
N ILE A 135 -6.65 -3.21 29.56
CA ILE A 135 -7.40 -4.36 29.00
C ILE A 135 -8.46 -3.90 27.98
N SER A 136 -9.04 -2.71 28.18
CA SER A 136 -9.98 -2.12 27.22
C SER A 136 -9.30 -1.67 25.93
N ILE A 137 -7.99 -1.37 25.98
CA ILE A 137 -7.18 -0.94 24.82
C ILE A 137 -6.60 -2.15 24.06
N ASP A 138 -6.27 -3.25 24.74
CA ASP A 138 -5.83 -4.51 24.10
C ASP A 138 -6.43 -5.78 24.73
N PRO A 139 -7.53 -6.31 24.17
CA PRO A 139 -8.18 -7.52 24.65
C PRO A 139 -7.37 -8.83 24.50
N ARG A 140 -6.22 -8.82 23.80
CA ARG A 140 -5.43 -10.05 23.53
C ARG A 140 -4.36 -10.36 24.59
N SER A 141 -4.16 -9.48 25.56
CA SER A 141 -3.10 -9.60 26.58
C SER A 141 -3.32 -10.71 27.64
N THR A 142 -4.49 -11.34 27.70
CA THR A 142 -4.81 -12.32 28.76
C THR A 142 -4.34 -13.77 28.50
N SER A 143 -3.65 -14.08 27.40
CA SER A 143 -3.32 -15.47 27.06
C SER A 143 -1.99 -16.03 27.60
N THR A 144 -1.23 -15.31 28.44
CA THR A 144 0.13 -15.76 28.83
C THR A 144 0.36 -15.87 30.34
N GLN A 145 -0.64 -16.22 31.15
CA GLN A 145 -0.40 -16.64 32.55
C GLN A 145 -1.31 -17.81 32.96
N LEU A 146 -1.02 -19.03 32.53
CA LEU A 146 -1.56 -20.26 33.16
C LEU A 146 -0.87 -21.55 32.64
N ASN A 147 0.45 -21.71 32.82
CA ASN A 147 1.07 -23.03 32.66
C ASN A 147 2.25 -23.38 33.60
N ASP A 148 2.90 -22.44 34.29
CA ASP A 148 4.08 -22.78 35.11
C ASP A 148 3.83 -22.90 36.62
N SER A 149 2.76 -23.60 37.03
CA SER A 149 2.56 -23.98 38.44
C SER A 149 1.84 -25.31 38.62
N LYS A 150 2.21 -26.34 37.86
CA LYS A 150 2.08 -27.75 38.27
C LYS A 150 3.18 -28.59 37.62
N SER A 151 4.32 -28.71 38.29
CA SER A 151 5.01 -29.98 38.53
C SER A 151 6.05 -29.83 39.63
#